data_AF-A0A382HQE8-F1
#
_entry.id   AF-A0A382HQE8-F1
#
_cell.length_a   1.000
_cell.length_b   1.000
_cell.length_c   1.000
_cell.angle_alpha   90.00
_cell.angle_beta   90.00
_cell.angle_gamma   90.00
#
_symmetry.space_group_name_H-M   'P 1'
#
loop_
_entity.id
_entity.type
_entity.pdbx_description
1 polymer ?
#
loop_
_entity_poly.entity_id
_entity_poly.type
_entity_poly.pdbx_seq_one_letter_code
_entity_poly.pdbx_strand_id
1 'polypeptide(L)' 'MADIYSVKNVNTNKIIETGFDKKADAKVKRNELCKDSHEKWEKKVKTEEDLPKPFPYIVVKGTEHPRVK' A
#
# COMPACT_ATOMS: atom_id res chain seq x y z
N MET A 1 -4.77 -1.63 -20.89
CA MET A 1 -5.34 -2.25 -19.68
C MET A 1 -5.49 -1.13 -18.69
N ALA A 2 -6.71 -0.85 -18.23
CA ALA A 2 -6.97 0.39 -17.52
C ALA A 2 -6.25 0.41 -16.17
N ASP A 3 -5.49 1.47 -15.91
CA ASP A 3 -4.82 1.78 -14.66
C ASP A 3 -5.85 2.28 -13.62
N ILE A 4 -6.71 1.36 -13.15
CA ILE A 4 -7.81 1.71 -12.23
C ILE A 4 -7.28 1.86 -10.80
N TYR A 5 -6.32 1.04 -10.38
CA TYR A 5 -5.71 1.08 -9.05
C TYR A 5 -4.18 1.05 -9.12
N SER A 6 -3.55 1.67 -8.13
CA SER A 6 -2.09 1.68 -7.98
C SER A 6 -1.70 1.57 -6.51
N VAL A 7 -0.52 1.05 -6.24
CA VAL A 7 0.04 0.96 -4.88
C VAL A 7 1.05 2.10 -4.70
N LYS A 8 0.74 3.03 -3.81
CA LYS A 8 1.60 4.17 -3.46
C LYS A 8 2.30 3.89 -2.14
N ASN A 9 3.60 4.16 -2.09
CA ASN A 9 4.36 4.23 -0.86
C ASN A 9 4.16 5.62 -0.22
N VAL A 10 3.65 5.69 1.01
CA VAL A 10 3.40 6.96 1.72
C VAL A 10 4.67 7.58 2.28
N ASN A 11 5.70 6.78 2.59
CA ASN A 11 6.97 7.29 3.12
C ASN A 11 7.77 8.02 2.04
N THR A 12 7.76 7.50 0.82
CA THR A 12 8.49 8.10 -0.31
C THR A 12 7.60 8.91 -1.24
N ASN A 13 6.28 8.89 -1.01
CA ASN A 13 5.25 9.43 -1.90
C ASN A 13 5.28 8.88 -3.35
N LYS A 14 6.03 7.80 -3.61
CA LYS A 14 6.18 7.21 -4.95
C LYS A 14 5.17 6.11 -5.21
N ILE A 15 4.74 5.97 -6.46
CA ILE A 15 3.95 4.83 -6.89
C ILE A 15 4.90 3.67 -7.15
N ILE A 16 4.64 2.52 -6.52
CA ILE A 16 5.46 1.31 -6.60
C ILE A 16 5.00 0.43 -7.74
N GLU A 17 3.69 0.29 -7.89
CA GLU A 17 3.10 -0.53 -8.94
C GLU A 17 1.78 0.10 -9.41
N THR A 18 1.63 0.21 -10.73
CA THR A 18 0.43 0.67 -11.45
C THR A 18 -0.05 -0.47 -12.34
N GLY A 19 -1.28 -0.40 -12.84
CA GLY A 19 -1.82 -1.36 -13.81
C GLY A 19 -2.84 -2.33 -13.24
N PHE A 20 -3.33 -2.10 -12.02
CA PHE A 20 -4.31 -2.99 -11.39
C PHE A 20 -5.73 -2.66 -11.85
N ASP A 21 -6.36 -3.62 -12.53
CA ASP A 21 -7.77 -3.56 -12.93
C ASP A 21 -8.71 -3.71 -11.70
N LYS A 22 -8.34 -4.57 -10.75
CA LYS A 22 -9.12 -4.88 -9.55
C LYS A 22 -8.47 -4.32 -8.28
N LYS A 23 -9.29 -3.71 -7.42
CA LYS A 23 -8.87 -3.24 -6.08
C LYS A 23 -8.29 -4.36 -5.21
N ALA A 24 -8.77 -5.59 -5.39
CA ALA A 24 -8.31 -6.75 -4.65
C ALA A 24 -6.83 -7.06 -4.95
N ASP A 25 -6.43 -6.96 -6.22
CA ASP A 25 -5.07 -7.27 -6.66
C ASP A 25 -4.06 -6.26 -6.10
N ALA A 26 -4.39 -4.96 -6.21
CA ALA A 26 -3.62 -3.90 -5.56
C ALA A 26 -3.53 -4.07 -4.04
N LYS A 27 -4.58 -4.60 -3.38
CA LYS A 27 -4.57 -4.91 -1.95
C LYS A 27 -3.67 -6.10 -1.60
N VAL A 28 -3.59 -7.11 -2.46
CA VAL A 28 -2.70 -8.28 -2.31
C VAL A 28 -1.25 -7.81 -2.39
N LYS A 29 -0.89 -7.06 -3.45
CA LYS A 29 0.46 -6.53 -3.61
C LYS A 29 0.86 -5.61 -2.45
N ARG A 30 -0.05 -4.72 -2.03
CA ARG A 30 0.12 -3.88 -0.84
C ARG A 30 0.35 -4.70 0.43
N ASN A 31 -0.37 -5.81 0.61
CA ASN A 31 -0.15 -6.70 1.75
C ASN A 31 1.23 -7.35 1.70
N GLU A 32 1.65 -7.86 0.55
CA GLU A 32 2.98 -8.45 0.36
C GLU A 32 4.11 -7.46 0.67
N LEU A 33 4.01 -6.23 0.14
CA LEU A 33 4.98 -5.17 0.41
C LEU A 33 4.97 -4.73 1.89
N CYS A 34 3.81 -4.73 2.54
CA CYS A 34 3.71 -4.42 3.97
C CYS A 34 4.26 -5.53 4.88
N LYS A 35 4.39 -6.80 4.44
CA LYS A 35 4.83 -7.92 5.30
C LYS A 35 6.22 -7.73 5.89
N ASP A 36 7.17 -7.21 5.12
CA ASP A 36 8.52 -6.92 5.62
C ASP A 36 8.50 -5.76 6.65
N SER A 37 7.64 -4.76 6.43
CA SER A 37 7.55 -3.56 7.27
C SER A 37 6.78 -3.80 8.59
N HIS A 38 5.55 -4.34 8.56
CA HIS A 38 5.38 -5.70 9.06
C HIS A 38 6.16 -6.20 10.27
N GLU A 39 6.89 -7.26 9.96
CA GLU A 39 7.77 -8.01 10.85
C GLU A 39 8.81 -7.11 11.51
N LYS A 40 9.34 -6.10 10.80
CA LYS A 40 10.27 -5.13 11.39
C LYS A 40 9.61 -4.31 12.50
N TRP A 41 8.37 -3.88 12.30
CA TRP A 41 7.59 -3.20 13.32
C TRP A 41 7.19 -4.15 14.45
N GLU A 42 6.76 -5.37 14.17
CA GLU A 42 6.43 -6.37 15.20
C GLU A 42 7.64 -6.70 16.09
N LYS A 43 8.85 -6.68 15.53
CA LYS A 43 10.09 -6.81 16.32
C LYS A 43 10.35 -5.59 17.20
N LYS A 44 10.10 -4.38 16.69
CA LYS A 44 10.33 -3.13 17.42
C LYS A 44 9.28 -2.86 18.51
N VAL A 45 8.01 -3.12 18.25
CA VAL A 45 6.91 -2.90 19.21
C VAL A 45 7.02 -3.83 20.44
N LYS A 46 7.71 -4.97 20.31
CA LYS A 46 8.08 -5.83 21.45
C LYS A 46 9.11 -5.21 22.37
N THR A 47 9.86 -4.21 21.90
CA THR A 47 10.93 -3.53 22.64
C THR A 47 10.52 -2.13 23.07
N GLU A 48 9.69 -1.47 22.27
CA GLU A 48 9.15 -0.13 22.49
C GLU A 48 7.62 -0.22 22.46
N GLU A 49 6.99 -0.25 23.62
CA GLU A 49 5.52 -0.15 23.72
C GLU A 49 5.08 1.22 23.17
N ASP A 50 4.01 1.22 22.36
CA ASP A 50 3.40 2.40 21.71
C ASP A 50 3.90 2.79 20.29
N LEU A 51 4.62 1.94 19.55
CA LEU A 51 4.87 2.25 18.13
C LEU A 51 3.60 2.11 17.27
N PRO A 52 3.18 3.14 16.53
CA PRO A 52 2.08 3.00 15.57
C PRO A 52 2.46 2.05 14.44
N LYS A 53 1.54 1.14 14.12
CA LYS A 53 1.66 0.15 13.05
C LYS A 53 1.90 0.86 11.70
N PRO A 54 3.08 0.68 11.07
CA PRO A 54 3.38 1.38 9.85
C PRO A 54 2.60 0.73 8.71
N PHE A 55 1.80 1.54 8.03
CA PHE A 55 1.22 1.20 6.73
C PHE A 55 1.96 1.99 5.64
N PRO A 56 3.18 1.57 5.26
CA PRO A 56 4.00 2.30 4.30
C PRO A 56 3.42 2.26 2.88
N TYR A 57 2.47 1.38 2.60
CA TYR A 57 1.85 1.24 1.28
C TYR A 57 0.33 1.39 1.37
N ILE A 58 -0.24 2.22 0.50
CA ILE A 58 -1.68 2.45 0.35
C ILE A 58 -2.12 2.18 -1.09
N VAL A 59 -3.35 1.71 -1.25
CA VAL A 59 -3.97 1.58 -2.58
C VAL A 59 -4.61 2.91 -2.94
N VAL A 60 -4.14 3.53 -4.02
CA VAL A 60 -4.69 4.77 -4.58
C VAL A 60 -5.48 4.47 -5.85
N LYS A 61 -6.44 5.34 -6.14
CA LYS A 61 -7.15 5.33 -7.43
C LYS A 61 -6.21 5.83 -8.51
N GLY A 62 -6.07 5.08 -9.59
CA GLY A 62 -5.30 5.50 -10.76
C GLY A 62 -6.03 6.58 -11.56
N THR A 63 -5.35 7.14 -12.55
CA THR A 63 -5.87 8.21 -13.44
C THR A 63 -7.12 7.80 -14.22
N GLU A 64 -7.29 6.50 -14.48
CA GLU A 64 -8.45 5.95 -15.21
C GLU A 64 -9.60 5.52 -14.29
N HIS A 65 -9.47 5.67 -12.96
CA HIS A 65 -10.57 5.37 -12.07
C HIS A 65 -11.75 6.31 -12.37
N PRO A 66 -12.96 5.79 -12.66
CA PRO A 66 -14.10 6.63 -13.00
C PRO A 66 -14.33 7.63 -11.88
N ARG A 67 -14.16 8.92 -12.21
CA ARG A 67 -14.60 10.02 -11.36
C ARG A 67 -16.10 10.07 -11.55
N VAL A 68 -16.84 9.60 -10.55
CA VAL A 68 -18.29 9.77 -10.52
C VAL A 68 -18.54 11.27 -10.63
N LYS A 69 -19.22 11.69 -11.69
CA LYS A 69 -19.57 13.07 -11.96
C LYS A 69 -20.86 13.42 -11.23
#